data_AF-A0A9E0E5C8-F1
#
_entry.id   AF-A0A9E0E5C8-F1
#
_cell.length_a   1.000
_cell.length_b   1.000
_cell.length_c   1.000
_cell.angle_alpha   90.00
_cell.angle_beta   90.00
_cell.angle_gamma   90.00
#
_symmetry.space_group_name_H-M   'P 1'
#
loop_
_entity.id
_entity.type
_entity.pdbx_description
1 polymer ?
#
loop_
_entity_poly.entity_id
_entity_poly.type
_entity_poly.pdbx_seq_one_letter_code
_entity_poly.pdbx_strand_id
1 'polypeptide(L)'
;MWRNCPYCIALHTNITPVADNDNTADLIMLPPIEVLRSAPFINRLAIAYANRGLPRRSILDWLCSCFIEHAGVVVTHERKRIHLHDIDLDATFLTDADPSERWLSNFLAFSTTPPKQFAQHRVVPRLACLYIGMAIVHPEIAEHLT
;
A
#
# COMPACT_ATOMS: atom_id res chain seq x y z
N MET A 1 11.31 5.30 -19.06
CA MET A 1 10.20 6.06 -19.67
C MET A 1 9.09 6.08 -18.61
N TRP A 2 9.02 7.14 -17.78
CA TRP A 2 8.49 7.07 -16.40
C TRP A 2 7.28 8.00 -16.14
N ARG A 3 6.71 8.62 -17.18
CA ARG A 3 5.75 9.74 -17.02
C ARG A 3 4.26 9.36 -17.06
N ASN A 4 3.90 8.11 -17.31
CA ASN A 4 2.50 7.72 -17.58
C ASN A 4 1.92 6.64 -16.63
N CYS A 5 2.50 6.41 -15.45
CA CYS A 5 1.80 5.61 -14.45
C CYS A 5 0.82 6.53 -13.69
N PRO A 6 -0.51 6.33 -13.79
CA PRO A 6 -1.50 7.19 -13.14
C PRO A 6 -1.34 7.25 -11.61
N TYR A 7 -0.73 6.24 -10.99
CA TYR A 7 -0.43 6.24 -9.56
C TYR A 7 0.87 6.97 -9.19
N CYS A 8 1.90 6.96 -10.05
CA CYS A 8 3.01 7.89 -9.90
C CYS A 8 2.52 9.33 -10.06
N ILE A 9 1.56 9.55 -10.96
CA ILE A 9 0.91 10.85 -11.10
C ILE A 9 0.12 11.19 -9.83
N ALA A 10 -0.72 10.29 -9.28
CA ALA A 10 -1.48 10.55 -8.05
C ALA A 10 -0.59 10.79 -6.80
N LEU A 11 0.51 10.05 -6.64
CA LEU A 11 1.56 10.32 -5.65
C LEU A 11 2.34 11.63 -5.91
N HIS A 12 2.19 12.23 -7.10
CA HIS A 12 2.84 13.47 -7.52
C HIS A 12 1.91 14.68 -7.68
N THR A 13 0.59 14.51 -7.82
CA THR A 13 -0.33 15.59 -8.19
C THR A 13 -0.99 16.29 -7.00
N ASN A 14 -1.15 15.62 -5.86
CA ASN A 14 -1.74 16.22 -4.65
C ASN A 14 -0.75 16.19 -3.47
N ILE A 15 0.48 16.65 -3.72
CA ILE A 15 1.51 16.79 -2.68
C ILE A 15 1.37 18.18 -2.06
N THR A 16 0.91 18.24 -0.82
CA THR A 16 1.13 19.42 0.03
C THR A 16 2.30 19.16 0.98
N PRO A 17 3.24 20.12 1.14
CA PRO A 17 4.24 20.02 2.20
C PRO A 17 3.54 20.06 3.56
N VAL A 18 3.87 19.12 4.44
CA VAL A 18 3.31 19.09 5.81
C VAL A 18 3.85 20.31 6.56
N ALA A 19 2.96 21.13 7.11
CA ALA A 19 3.34 22.23 7.99
C ALA A 19 3.74 21.68 9.37
N ASP A 20 4.75 22.27 10.01
CA ASP A 20 5.41 21.82 11.25
C ASP A 20 4.51 21.76 12.51
N ASN A 21 3.22 22.08 12.39
CA ASN A 21 2.27 22.27 13.49
C ASN A 21 1.09 21.29 13.51
N ASP A 22 1.03 20.31 12.60
CA ASP A 22 0.07 19.20 12.69
C ASP A 22 0.57 18.13 13.66
N ASN A 23 0.33 18.34 14.96
CA ASN A 23 0.50 17.36 16.03
C ASN A 23 -0.54 16.22 15.84
N THR A 24 -0.33 15.40 14.81
CA THR A 24 -1.27 14.31 14.47
C THR A 24 -0.74 13.04 15.13
N ALA A 25 -1.46 12.56 16.14
CA ALA A 25 -1.12 11.31 16.84
C ALA A 25 -1.11 10.08 15.90
N ASP A 26 -1.79 10.17 14.75
CA ASP A 26 -1.92 9.09 13.77
C ASP A 26 -1.22 9.46 12.45
N LEU A 27 0.11 9.65 12.50
CA LEU A 27 0.95 9.83 11.32
C LEU A 27 1.48 8.47 10.84
N ILE A 28 1.06 8.04 9.65
CA ILE A 28 1.59 6.84 9.00
C ILE A 28 2.64 7.25 7.98
N MET A 29 3.89 6.87 8.23
CA MET A 29 4.98 7.06 7.27
C MET A 29 5.11 5.82 6.37
N LEU A 30 5.03 6.02 5.06
CA LEU A 30 5.31 4.95 4.10
C LEU A 30 6.81 4.65 4.09
N PRO A 31 7.18 3.37 4.01
CA PRO A 31 8.55 2.95 3.79
C PRO A 31 9.08 3.50 2.46
N PRO A 32 10.42 3.63 2.31
CA PRO A 32 11.02 3.91 1.02
C PRO A 32 10.56 2.91 -0.06
N ILE A 33 10.47 3.37 -1.31
CA ILE A 33 10.08 2.53 -2.44
C ILE A 33 10.94 1.26 -2.53
N GLU A 34 12.23 1.34 -2.22
CA GLU A 34 13.12 0.18 -2.26
C GLU A 34 12.82 -0.85 -1.16
N VAL A 35 12.33 -0.40 0.00
CA VAL A 35 11.85 -1.30 1.07
C VAL A 35 10.55 -1.95 0.63
N LEU A 36 9.58 -1.17 0.12
CA LEU A 36 8.31 -1.68 -0.39
C LEU A 36 8.48 -2.77 -1.46
N ARG A 37 9.50 -2.62 -2.31
CA ARG A 37 9.80 -3.57 -3.40
C ARG A 37 10.61 -4.79 -2.97
N SER A 38 11.20 -4.74 -1.78
CA SER A 38 12.12 -5.77 -1.32
C SER A 38 11.38 -7.09 -1.09
N ALA A 39 12.05 -8.20 -1.38
CA ALA A 39 11.49 -9.52 -1.17
C ALA A 39 11.08 -9.81 0.30
N PRO A 40 11.90 -9.44 1.32
CA PRO A 40 11.52 -9.63 2.72
C PRO A 40 10.25 -8.87 3.11
N PHE A 41 10.13 -7.61 2.70
CA PHE A 41 8.95 -6.79 2.98
C PHE A 41 7.68 -7.41 2.39
N ILE A 42 7.73 -7.80 1.11
CA ILE A 42 6.58 -8.40 0.41
C ILE A 42 6.17 -9.72 1.06
N ASN A 43 7.13 -10.56 1.44
CA ASN A 43 6.84 -11.83 2.13
C ASN A 43 6.17 -11.59 3.48
N ARG A 44 6.71 -10.70 4.33
CA ARG A 44 6.10 -10.40 5.64
C ARG A 44 4.71 -9.80 5.50
N LEU A 45 4.52 -8.87 4.56
CA LEU A 45 3.21 -8.29 4.28
C LEU A 45 2.23 -9.37 3.80
N ALA A 46 2.67 -10.28 2.92
CA ALA A 46 1.84 -11.39 2.47
C ALA A 46 1.47 -12.34 3.61
N ILE A 47 2.38 -12.64 4.54
CA ILE A 47 2.09 -13.43 5.75
C ILE A 47 1.04 -12.71 6.60
N ALA A 48 1.19 -11.41 6.84
CA ALA A 48 0.23 -10.61 7.61
C ALA A 48 -1.18 -10.68 7.00
N TYR A 49 -1.29 -10.55 5.67
CA TYR A 49 -2.57 -10.68 4.97
C TYR A 49 -3.13 -12.11 4.96
N ALA A 50 -2.29 -13.12 4.74
CA ALA A 50 -2.72 -14.52 4.75
C ALA A 50 -3.29 -14.93 6.11
N ASN A 51 -2.67 -14.47 7.21
CA ASN A 51 -3.13 -14.75 8.57
C ASN A 51 -4.50 -14.13 8.90
N ARG A 52 -4.95 -13.12 8.15
CA ARG A 52 -6.31 -12.57 8.31
C ARG A 52 -7.39 -13.48 7.73
N GLY A 53 -7.03 -14.45 6.88
CA GLY A 53 -7.98 -15.38 6.27
C GLY A 53 -9.02 -14.71 5.36
N LEU A 54 -8.79 -13.46 4.93
CA LEU A 54 -9.74 -12.73 4.11
C LEU A 54 -9.76 -13.28 2.67
N PRO A 55 -10.95 -13.49 2.07
CA PRO A 55 -11.04 -13.74 0.64
C PRO A 55 -10.53 -12.53 -0.14
N ARG A 56 -9.98 -12.77 -1.34
CA ARG A 56 -9.34 -11.74 -2.20
C ARG A 56 -10.18 -10.47 -2.35
N ARG A 57 -11.45 -10.62 -2.73
CA ARG A 57 -12.36 -9.50 -2.93
C ARG A 57 -12.63 -8.72 -1.63
N SER A 58 -12.72 -9.43 -0.52
CA SER A 58 -12.91 -8.82 0.80
C SER A 58 -11.68 -8.03 1.28
N ILE A 59 -10.48 -8.27 0.72
CA ILE A 59 -9.31 -7.43 1.01
C ILE A 59 -9.52 -6.02 0.44
N LEU A 60 -10.07 -5.89 -0.77
CA LEU A 60 -10.33 -4.59 -1.37
C LEU A 60 -11.45 -3.86 -0.63
N ASP A 61 -12.57 -4.54 -0.35
CA ASP A 61 -13.66 -3.97 0.46
C ASP A 61 -13.15 -3.50 1.83
N TRP A 62 -12.31 -4.31 2.48
CA TRP A 62 -11.70 -3.96 3.75
C TRP A 62 -10.75 -2.76 3.65
N LEU A 63 -9.92 -2.67 2.60
CA LEU A 63 -9.06 -1.51 2.36
C LEU A 63 -9.90 -0.23 2.13
N CYS A 64 -10.98 -0.32 1.36
CA CYS A 64 -11.92 0.79 1.16
C CYS A 64 -12.47 1.30 2.50
N SER A 65 -12.98 0.41 3.34
CA SER A 65 -13.47 0.77 4.69
C SER A 65 -12.38 1.44 5.52
N CYS A 66 -11.17 0.87 5.56
CA CYS A 66 -10.05 1.44 6.32
C CYS A 66 -9.70 2.86 5.83
N PHE A 67 -9.69 3.10 4.52
CA PHE A 67 -9.29 4.38 3.95
C PHE A 67 -10.37 5.45 4.13
N ILE A 68 -11.65 5.06 4.10
CA ILE A 68 -12.78 5.97 4.33
C ILE A 68 -12.87 6.37 5.80
N GLU A 69 -12.64 5.44 6.72
CA GLU A 69 -12.79 5.66 8.17
C GLU A 69 -11.57 6.34 8.82
N HIS A 70 -10.40 6.29 8.17
CA HIS A 70 -9.17 6.83 8.74
C HIS A 70 -9.07 8.36 8.59
N ALA A 71 -9.04 9.07 9.72
CA ALA A 71 -8.88 10.52 9.78
C ALA A 71 -7.41 10.98 9.90
N GLY A 72 -6.45 10.06 10.01
CA GLY A 72 -5.03 10.37 10.19
C GLY A 72 -4.33 10.83 8.91
N VAL A 73 -3.03 11.09 9.04
CA VAL A 73 -2.21 11.61 7.94
C VAL A 73 -1.27 10.53 7.46
N VAL A 74 -1.32 10.25 6.15
CA VAL A 74 -0.38 9.35 5.50
C VAL A 74 0.64 10.17 4.74
N VAL A 75 1.93 9.91 4.96
CA VAL A 75 3.02 10.59 4.26
C VAL A 75 3.96 9.60 3.59
N THR A 76 4.47 9.97 2.42
CA THR A 76 5.59 9.25 1.81
C THR A 76 6.87 9.42 2.63
N HIS A 77 7.86 8.58 2.38
CA HIS A 77 9.22 8.77 2.93
C HIS A 77 9.81 10.15 2.60
N GLU A 78 9.39 10.77 1.50
CA GLU A 78 9.78 12.14 1.09
C GLU A 78 8.94 13.24 1.78
N ARG A 79 8.19 12.90 2.84
CA ARG A 79 7.29 13.80 3.58
C ARG A 79 6.18 14.42 2.73
N LYS A 80 5.72 13.69 1.71
CA LYS A 80 4.62 14.12 0.84
C LYS A 80 3.32 13.53 1.36
N ARG A 81 2.32 14.37 1.62
CA ARG A 81 1.00 13.91 2.06
C ARG A 81 0.32 13.07 0.97
N ILE A 82 -0.30 11.98 1.38
CA ILE A 82 -1.17 11.14 0.56
C ILE A 82 -2.59 11.33 1.08
N HIS A 83 -3.49 11.73 0.19
CA HIS A 83 -4.92 11.83 0.49
C HIS A 83 -5.56 10.48 0.20
N LEU A 84 -5.92 9.73 1.25
CA LEU A 84 -6.47 8.37 1.08
C LEU A 84 -7.78 8.33 0.29
N HIS A 85 -8.62 9.37 0.42
CA HIS A 85 -9.86 9.50 -0.35
C HIS A 85 -9.64 9.69 -1.87
N ASP A 86 -8.43 10.09 -2.28
CA ASP A 86 -8.09 10.24 -3.70
C ASP A 86 -7.59 8.92 -4.32
N ILE A 87 -7.39 7.88 -3.50
CA ILE A 87 -6.90 6.58 -3.97
C ILE A 87 -8.07 5.77 -4.51
N ASP A 88 -8.10 5.60 -5.83
CA ASP A 88 -8.97 4.62 -6.49
C ASP A 88 -8.35 3.21 -6.36
N LEU A 89 -8.88 2.43 -5.42
CA LEU A 89 -8.43 1.06 -5.16
C LEU A 89 -8.77 0.12 -6.33
N ASP A 90 -9.91 0.32 -6.99
CA ASP A 90 -10.29 -0.48 -8.16
C ASP A 90 -9.30 -0.20 -9.29
N ALA A 91 -9.02 1.05 -9.64
CA ALA A 91 -8.03 1.37 -10.67
C ALA A 91 -6.60 0.92 -10.29
N THR A 92 -6.29 0.82 -9.00
CA THR A 92 -4.98 0.36 -8.51
C THR A 92 -4.80 -1.15 -8.63
N PHE A 93 -5.85 -1.94 -8.34
CA PHE A 93 -5.78 -3.40 -8.33
C PHE A 93 -6.33 -4.05 -9.60
N LEU A 94 -7.43 -3.53 -10.17
CA LEU A 94 -8.11 -3.98 -11.39
C LEU A 94 -7.64 -3.18 -12.61
N THR A 95 -6.48 -3.54 -13.15
CA THR A 95 -5.96 -2.92 -14.39
C THR A 95 -6.43 -3.67 -15.62
N ASP A 96 -6.40 -3.07 -16.82
CA ASP A 96 -6.71 -3.77 -18.08
C ASP A 96 -5.89 -5.07 -18.27
N ALA A 97 -4.65 -5.07 -17.77
CA ALA A 97 -3.75 -6.24 -17.81
C ALA A 97 -4.05 -7.28 -16.71
N ASP A 98 -4.85 -6.94 -15.70
CA ASP A 98 -5.26 -7.84 -14.61
C ASP A 98 -6.68 -7.48 -14.11
N PRO A 99 -7.72 -7.87 -14.88
CA PRO A 99 -9.11 -7.52 -14.56
C PRO A 99 -9.73 -8.41 -13.47
N SER A 100 -8.96 -9.33 -12.88
CA SER A 100 -9.50 -10.40 -12.01
C SER A 100 -8.75 -10.58 -10.70
N GLU A 101 -8.03 -9.54 -10.28
CA GLU A 101 -7.25 -9.52 -9.02
C GLU A 101 -6.24 -10.67 -8.93
N ARG A 102 -5.73 -11.17 -10.07
CA ARG A 102 -4.80 -12.31 -10.09
C ARG A 102 -3.51 -11.96 -9.37
N TRP A 103 -3.10 -10.70 -9.45
CA TRP A 103 -1.97 -10.18 -8.71
C TRP A 103 -2.14 -10.38 -7.22
N LEU A 104 -3.35 -10.17 -6.67
CA LEU A 104 -3.60 -10.35 -5.24
C LEU A 104 -3.49 -11.82 -4.82
N SER A 105 -3.94 -12.76 -5.67
CA SER A 105 -3.69 -14.20 -5.45
C SER A 105 -2.19 -14.51 -5.39
N ASN A 106 -1.44 -13.98 -6.36
CA ASN A 106 0.01 -14.20 -6.44
C ASN A 106 0.73 -13.55 -5.25
N PHE A 107 0.25 -12.38 -4.81
CA PHE A 107 0.73 -11.72 -3.61
C PHE A 107 0.53 -12.57 -2.37
N LEU A 108 -0.68 -13.13 -2.15
CA LEU A 108 -0.94 -14.01 -1.00
C LEU A 108 -0.10 -15.29 -1.04
N ALA A 109 0.19 -15.83 -2.23
CA ALA A 109 1.09 -16.98 -2.38
C ALA A 109 2.53 -16.69 -1.91
N PHE A 110 2.94 -15.41 -1.84
CA PHE A 110 4.23 -15.05 -1.27
C PHE A 110 4.33 -15.29 0.23
N SER A 111 3.22 -15.56 0.93
CA SER A 111 3.25 -15.96 2.35
C SER A 111 3.96 -17.30 2.55
N THR A 112 3.79 -18.24 1.62
CA THR A 112 4.42 -19.57 1.66
C THR A 112 5.65 -19.67 0.78
N THR A 113 5.67 -18.92 -0.32
CA THR A 113 6.75 -18.97 -1.33
C THR A 113 7.32 -17.58 -1.53
N PRO A 114 8.34 -17.16 -0.76
CA PRO A 114 8.87 -15.80 -0.84
C PRO A 114 9.31 -15.42 -2.26
N PRO A 115 9.12 -14.16 -2.69
CA PRO A 115 9.61 -13.70 -3.97
C PRO A 115 11.15 -13.73 -3.99
N LYS A 116 11.74 -14.11 -5.12
CA LYS A 116 13.20 -14.19 -5.28
C LYS A 116 13.83 -12.89 -5.78
N GLN A 117 13.02 -11.95 -6.25
CA GLN A 117 13.44 -10.73 -6.92
C GLN A 117 12.70 -9.52 -6.35
N PHE A 118 13.30 -8.34 -6.56
CA PHE A 118 12.62 -7.08 -6.30
C PHE A 118 11.38 -6.97 -7.18
N ALA A 119 10.30 -6.49 -6.58
CA ALA A 119 9.09 -6.24 -7.32
C ALA A 119 9.27 -5.13 -8.35
N GLN A 120 8.50 -5.20 -9.43
CA GLN A 120 8.50 -4.17 -10.47
C GLN A 120 7.88 -2.87 -9.94
N HIS A 121 8.35 -1.72 -10.40
CA HIS A 121 7.82 -0.42 -9.93
C HIS A 121 6.30 -0.29 -10.08
N ARG A 122 5.71 -0.88 -11.13
CA ARG A 122 4.26 -0.83 -11.39
C ARG A 122 3.39 -1.47 -10.29
N VAL A 123 3.96 -2.27 -9.38
CA VAL A 123 3.21 -2.92 -8.30
C VAL A 123 3.37 -2.22 -6.95
N VAL A 124 4.28 -1.24 -6.85
CA VAL A 124 4.46 -0.41 -5.64
C VAL A 124 3.16 0.25 -5.19
N PRO A 125 2.30 0.78 -6.08
CA PRO A 125 0.99 1.29 -5.70
C PRO A 125 0.15 0.33 -4.86
N ARG A 126 0.09 -0.93 -5.30
CA ARG A 126 -0.66 -2.00 -4.63
C ARG A 126 -0.05 -2.33 -3.28
N LEU A 127 1.28 -2.44 -3.22
CA LEU A 127 2.02 -2.73 -1.99
C LEU A 127 1.89 -1.59 -0.97
N ALA A 128 1.87 -0.34 -1.43
CA ALA A 128 1.65 0.83 -0.59
C ALA A 128 0.24 0.81 0.01
N CYS A 129 -0.80 0.54 -0.79
CA CYS A 129 -2.17 0.42 -0.28
C CYS A 129 -2.30 -0.67 0.79
N LEU A 130 -1.70 -1.83 0.54
CA LEU A 130 -1.68 -2.95 1.49
C LEU A 130 -0.94 -2.59 2.79
N TYR A 131 0.19 -1.91 2.69
CA TYR A 131 0.91 -1.44 3.87
C TYR A 131 0.08 -0.42 4.68
N ILE A 132 -0.52 0.57 4.01
CA ILE A 132 -1.33 1.60 4.67
C ILE A 132 -2.48 0.95 5.42
N GLY A 133 -3.21 0.02 4.79
CA GLY A 133 -4.29 -0.70 5.45
C GLY A 133 -3.83 -1.42 6.73
N MET A 134 -2.66 -2.07 6.66
CA MET A 134 -2.07 -2.70 7.85
C MET A 134 -1.64 -1.68 8.91
N ALA A 135 -1.02 -0.57 8.52
CA ALA A 135 -0.59 0.46 9.45
C ALA A 135 -1.76 1.18 10.14
N ILE A 136 -2.91 1.31 9.48
CA ILE A 136 -4.13 1.88 10.07
C ILE A 136 -4.70 0.96 11.16
N VAL A 137 -4.78 -0.34 10.90
CA VAL A 137 -5.51 -1.28 11.77
C VAL A 137 -4.60 -1.99 12.78
N HIS A 138 -3.35 -2.24 12.40
CA HIS A 138 -2.34 -2.97 13.17
C HIS A 138 -0.98 -2.27 13.05
N PRO A 139 -0.82 -1.07 13.63
CA PRO A 139 0.46 -0.36 13.60
C PRO A 139 1.62 -1.22 14.16
N GLU A 140 1.35 -2.05 15.17
CA GLU A 140 2.31 -2.98 15.76
C GLU A 140 2.82 -4.03 14.76
N ILE A 141 1.97 -4.47 13.82
CA ILE A 141 2.40 -5.39 12.76
C ILE A 141 3.20 -4.62 11.71
N ALA A 142 2.73 -3.43 11.33
CA ALA A 142 3.34 -2.61 10.29
C ALA A 142 4.80 -2.24 10.60
N GLU A 143 5.11 -1.93 11.87
CA GLU A 143 6.47 -1.65 12.35
C GLU A 143 7.45 -2.80 12.10
N HIS A 144 6.97 -4.04 12.11
CA HIS A 144 7.80 -5.24 11.90
C HIS A 144 7.95 -5.63 10.42
N LEU A 145 7.27 -4.94 9.50
CA LEU A 145 7.32 -5.27 8.07
C LEU A 145 8.56 -4.68 7.38
N THR A 146 8.98 -3.49 7.78
CA THR A 146 10.10 -2.71 7.23
C THR A 146 11.43 -3.15 7.80
#